data_AF-A0A948PRC2-F1
#
_entry.id   AF-A0A948PRC2-F1
#
_cell.length_a   1.000
_cell.length_b   1.000
_cell.length_c   1.000
_cell.angle_alpha   90.00
_cell.angle_beta   90.00
_cell.angle_gamma   90.00
#
_symmetry.space_group_name_H-M   'P 1'
#
loop_
_entity.id
_entity.type
_entity.pdbx_description
1 polymer ?
#
loop_
_entity_poly.entity_id
_entity_poly.type
_entity_poly.pdbx_seq_one_letter_code
_entity_poly.pdbx_strand_id
1 'polypeptide(L)' 'MGGKVTAYLHQNYIQIQDIRIRCDTYFSDEWNDWSFGLLGRHGFFTHFKVLFDYPNKIFTITPTKYK' A
#
# COMPACT_ATOMS: atom_id res chain seq x y z
N MET A 1 1.06 10.89 -17.23
CA MET A 1 0.95 12.11 -16.40
C MET A 1 2.26 12.26 -15.64
N GLY A 2 2.92 13.41 -15.73
CA GLY A 2 4.17 13.69 -15.04
C GLY A 2 3.98 14.84 -14.06
N GLY A 3 4.25 14.60 -12.79
CA GLY A 3 4.20 15.58 -11.71
C GLY A 3 5.13 15.12 -10.59
N LYS A 4 5.58 16.05 -9.75
CA LYS A 4 6.37 15.77 -8.55
C LYS A 4 5.52 16.15 -7.35
N VAL A 5 5.35 15.21 -6.43
CA VAL A 5 4.67 15.42 -5.14
C VAL A 5 5.70 15.25 -4.04
N THR A 6 5.67 16.12 -3.02
CA THR A 6 6.51 15.96 -1.84
C THR A 6 5.81 15.01 -0.89
N ALA A 7 6.45 13.88 -0.58
CA ALA A 7 5.90 12.90 0.35
C ALA A 7 6.80 12.71 1.57
N TYR A 8 6.17 12.56 2.73
CA TYR A 8 6.76 12.32 4.03
C TYR A 8 6.69 10.82 4.35
N LEU A 9 7.82 10.22 4.72
CA LEU A 9 7.93 8.80 5.05
C LEU A 9 7.58 8.58 6.52
N HIS A 10 6.61 7.70 6.78
CA HIS A 10 6.19 7.28 8.12
C HIS A 10 6.18 5.76 8.21
N GLN A 11 6.58 5.23 9.37
CA GLN A 11 6.38 3.81 9.69
C GLN A 11 5.06 3.63 10.42
N ASN A 12 4.12 2.94 9.79
CA ASN A 12 2.80 2.70 10.36
C ASN A 12 2.52 1.22 10.50
N TYR A 13 1.53 0.90 11.34
CA TYR A 13 0.95 -0.42 11.36
C TYR A 13 -0.23 -0.48 10.41
N ILE A 14 -0.18 -1.41 9.45
CA ILE A 14 -1.32 -1.75 8.60
C ILE A 14 -1.90 -3.06 9.10
N GLN A 15 -3.23 -3.11 9.21
CA GLN A 15 -3.95 -4.32 9.55
C GLN A 15 -4.88 -4.70 8.39
N ILE A 16 -4.72 -5.93 7.92
CA ILE A 16 -5.60 -6.57 6.94
C ILE A 16 -6.08 -7.87 7.58
N GLN A 17 -7.38 -7.94 7.86
CA GLN A 17 -7.99 -9.03 8.64
C GLN A 17 -7.27 -9.19 10.01
N ASP A 18 -6.72 -10.36 10.27
CA ASP A 18 -5.99 -10.76 11.47
C ASP A 18 -4.48 -10.49 11.39
N ILE A 19 -3.99 -10.02 10.24
CA ILE A 19 -2.56 -9.78 10.01
C ILE A 19 -2.25 -8.30 10.20
N ARG A 20 -1.38 -8.02 11.17
CA ARG A 20 -0.87 -6.68 11.46
C ARG A 20 0.63 -6.62 11.16
N ILE A 21 1.01 -5.73 10.25
CA ILE A 21 2.39 -5.56 9.81
C ILE A 21 2.87 -4.13 10.06
N ARG A 22 4.17 -3.95 10.24
CA ARG A 22 4.79 -2.62 10.16
C ARG A 22 5.25 -2.40 8.74
N CYS A 23 4.86 -1.28 8.15
CA CYS A 23 5.29 -0.92 6.81
C CYS A 23 5.50 0.58 6.67
N ASP A 24 6.33 0.91 5.69
CA ASP A 24 6.59 2.27 5.28
C ASP A 24 5.41 2.79 4.47
N THR A 25 4.92 3.96 4.86
CA THR A 25 3.77 4.63 4.26
C THR A 25 4.16 6.08 3.98
N TYR A 26 3.70 6.59 2.85
CA TYR A 26 3.99 7.95 2.43
C TYR A 26 2.73 8.79 2.60
N PHE A 27 2.88 9.98 3.16
CA PHE A 27 1.84 11.00 3.28
C PHE A 27 2.29 12.24 2.53
N SER A 28 1.35 13.06 2.08
CA SER A 28 1.64 14.29 1.35
C SER A 28 0.47 15.23 1.59
N ASP A 29 0.78 16.52 1.73
CA ASP A 29 -0.26 17.53 1.95
C ASP A 29 -1.20 17.61 0.74
N GLU A 30 -0.67 17.34 -0.45
CA GLU A 30 -1.42 17.25 -1.71
C GLU A 30 -2.38 16.04 -1.77
N TRP A 31 -2.24 15.05 -0.89
CA TRP A 31 -3.17 13.91 -0.76
C TRP A 31 -4.16 14.08 0.39
N ASN A 32 -4.09 15.16 1.18
CA ASN A 32 -5.03 15.37 2.29
C ASN A 32 -6.49 15.47 1.81
N ASP A 33 -6.70 16.00 0.60
CA ASP A 33 -8.02 16.10 -0.03
C ASP A 33 -8.43 14.82 -0.78
N TRP A 34 -7.56 13.81 -0.82
CA TRP A 34 -7.85 12.54 -1.49
C TRP A 34 -8.50 11.58 -0.50
N SER A 35 -9.54 10.88 -0.94
CA SER A 35 -10.22 9.87 -0.12
C SER A 35 -9.41 8.58 0.06
N PHE A 36 -8.18 8.52 -0.46
CA PHE A 36 -7.32 7.35 -0.43
C PHE A 36 -5.84 7.74 -0.33
N GLY A 37 -5.07 6.94 0.41
CA GLY A 37 -3.62 7.04 0.48
C GLY A 37 -2.92 6.12 -0.53
N LEU A 38 -1.67 6.44 -0.86
CA LEU A 38 -0.83 5.57 -1.69
C LEU A 38 0.01 4.64 -0.82
N LEU A 39 -0.19 3.34 -0.98
CA LEU A 39 0.63 2.33 -0.32
C LEU A 39 1.84 1.99 -1.17
N GLY A 40 3.02 2.19 -0.58
CA GLY A 40 4.28 1.82 -1.20
C GLY A 40 4.41 0.31 -1.36
N ARG A 41 5.17 -0.11 -2.39
CA ARG A 41 5.50 -1.53 -2.60
C ARG A 41 6.37 -2.09 -1.45
N HIS A 42 7.24 -1.25 -0.89
CA HIS A 42 8.16 -1.65 0.17
C HIS A 42 7.41 -1.96 1.47
N GLY A 43 7.76 -3.07 2.13
CA GLY A 43 7.03 -3.58 3.29
C GLY A 43 5.73 -4.28 2.90
N PHE A 44 4.82 -3.64 2.15
CA PHE A 44 3.52 -4.24 1.83
C PHE A 44 3.64 -5.51 0.98
N PHE A 45 4.40 -5.48 -0.12
CA PHE A 45 4.51 -6.62 -1.05
C PHE A 45 5.39 -7.75 -0.49
N THR A 46 6.08 -7.51 0.62
CA THR A 46 6.82 -8.54 1.36
C THR A 46 5.85 -9.44 2.14
N HIS A 47 4.81 -8.84 2.73
CA HIS A 47 3.85 -9.51 3.60
C HIS A 47 2.58 -9.95 2.86
N PHE A 48 2.31 -9.35 1.69
CA PHE A 48 1.16 -9.66 0.87
C PHE A 48 1.54 -9.83 -0.60
N LYS A 49 1.06 -10.91 -1.21
CA LYS A 49 1.04 -11.08 -2.67
C LYS A 49 -0.12 -10.28 -3.25
N VAL A 50 0.19 -9.36 -4.15
CA VAL A 50 -0.80 -8.58 -4.89
C VAL A 50 -0.84 -9.07 -6.34
N LEU A 51 -2.02 -9.46 -6.81
CA LEU A 51 -2.26 -9.87 -8.19
C LEU A 51 -3.21 -8.89 -8.87
N PHE A 52 -2.86 -8.47 -10.08
CA PHE A 52 -3.66 -7.57 -10.90
C PHE A 52 -4.21 -8.33 -12.12
N ASP A 53 -5.52 -8.45 -12.20
CA ASP A 53 -6.24 -8.88 -13.40
C ASP A 53 -6.74 -7.63 -14.12
N TYR A 54 -5.93 -7.12 -15.05
CA TYR A 54 -6.22 -5.90 -15.79
C TYR A 54 -7.48 -6.01 -16.67
N PRO A 55 -7.69 -7.11 -17.44
CA PRO A 55 -8.92 -7.28 -18.22
C PRO A 55 -10.20 -7.18 -17.39
N ASN A 56 -10.23 -7.83 -16.21
CA ASN A 56 -11.42 -7.86 -15.36
C ASN A 56 -11.46 -6.74 -14.32
N LYS A 57 -10.41 -5.91 -14.22
CA LYS A 57 -10.25 -4.85 -13.20
C LYS A 57 -10.34 -5.38 -11.77
N ILE A 58 -9.82 -6.58 -11.53
CA ILE A 58 -9.80 -7.22 -10.22
C ILE A 58 -8.38 -7.13 -9.65
N PHE A 59 -8.29 -6.79 -8.36
CA PHE A 59 -7.06 -6.93 -7.60
C PHE A 59 -7.28 -7.89 -6.44
N THR A 60 -6.34 -8.79 -6.24
CA THR A 60 -6.38 -9.77 -5.15
C THR A 60 -5.16 -9.59 -4.28
N ILE A 61 -5.39 -9.48 -2.97
CA ILE A 61 -4.35 -9.37 -1.95
C ILE A 61 -4.44 -10.64 -1.10
N THR A 62 -3.37 -11.42 -1.06
CA THR A 62 -3.28 -12.60 -0.20
C THR A 62 -2.03 -12.52 0.66
N PRO A 63 -2.08 -12.95 1.93
CA PRO A 63 -0.88 -13.00 2.76
C PRO A 63 0.18 -13.89 2.13
N THR A 64 1.42 -13.43 2.05
CA THR A 64 2.55 -14.32 1.79
C THR A 64 2.70 -15.19 3.03
N LYS A 65 2.49 -16.50 2.91
CA LYS A 65 2.61 -17.43 4.04
C LYS A 65 3.95 -17.18 4.76
N TYR A 66 3.89 -16.71 6.00
CA TYR A 66 5.00 -16.81 6.94
C TYR A 66 5.18 -18.31 7.23
N LYS A 67 6.33 -18.85 6.83
CA LYS A 67 6.82 -20.10 7.43
C LYS A 67 7.43 -19.77 8.78
#